data_AF-A0A822D8J4-F1
#
_entry.id   AF-A0A822D8J4-F1
#
_cell.length_a   1.000
_cell.length_b   1.000
_cell.length_c   1.000
_cell.angle_alpha   90.00
_cell.angle_beta   90.00
_cell.angle_gamma   90.00
#
_symmetry.space_group_name_H-M   'P 1'
#
loop_
_entity.id
_entity.type
_entity.pdbx_description
1 polymer ?
#
loop_
_entity_poly.entity_id
_entity_poly.type
_entity_poly.pdbx_seq_one_letter_code
_entity_poly.pdbx_strand_id
1 'polypeptide(L)'
;MAYCCYLLEINLPFTVKAGDLSFSALIFSICGILCMIVLTLRRFLGVFGKAELGGPTIPKYICSIFFLILWIAYLTLSSLQAYGYI
;
A
#
# COMPACT_ATOMS: atom_id res chain seq x y z
N MET A 1 24.37 28.62 -15.13
CA MET A 1 24.64 27.67 -14.02
C MET A 1 23.78 26.39 -14.14
N ALA A 2 23.58 25.83 -15.33
CA ALA A 2 22.79 24.59 -15.52
C ALA A 2 23.54 23.59 -16.42
N TYR A 3 24.28 24.12 -17.39
CA TYR A 3 25.18 23.38 -18.28
C TYR A 3 26.40 22.76 -17.56
N CYS A 4 26.82 23.29 -16.40
CA CYS A 4 27.97 22.75 -15.65
C CYS A 4 27.61 21.42 -14.93
N CYS A 5 26.36 21.25 -14.48
CA CYS A 5 25.92 19.98 -13.88
C CYS A 5 25.78 18.88 -14.93
N TYR A 6 25.23 19.19 -16.11
CA TYR A 6 25.04 18.19 -17.17
C TYR A 6 26.35 17.58 -17.67
N LEU A 7 27.44 18.35 -17.65
CA LEU A 7 28.78 17.89 -18.06
C LEU A 7 29.53 17.10 -16.96
N LEU A 8 29.08 17.13 -15.71
CA LEU A 8 29.64 16.34 -14.60
C LEU A 8 28.98 14.96 -14.44
N GLU A 9 27.89 14.71 -15.16
CA GLU A 9 27.05 13.53 -14.98
C GLU A 9 27.33 12.41 -16.00
N ILE A 10 28.23 12.67 -16.97
CA ILE A 10 28.47 11.78 -18.12
C ILE A 10 29.29 10.51 -17.79
N ASN A 11 29.76 10.32 -16.55
CA ASN A 11 30.50 9.12 -16.13
C ASN A 11 30.40 8.81 -14.63
N LEU A 12 29.53 9.48 -13.86
CA LEU A 12 29.38 9.20 -12.44
C LEU A 12 28.32 8.10 -12.23
N PRO A 13 28.62 6.98 -11.55
CA PRO A 13 27.59 6.03 -11.16
C PRO A 13 26.60 6.74 -10.24
N PHE A 14 25.31 6.71 -10.61
CA PHE A 14 24.20 7.25 -9.82
C PHE A 14 24.01 6.42 -8.54
N THR A 15 24.90 6.59 -7.56
CA THR A 15 24.79 5.96 -6.25
C THR A 15 23.84 6.79 -5.41
N VAL A 16 22.54 6.58 -5.64
CA VAL A 16 21.51 7.07 -4.72
C VAL A 16 21.36 6.00 -3.65
N LYS A 17 21.52 6.39 -2.39
CA LYS A 17 21.25 5.49 -1.26
C LYS A 17 19.81 5.01 -1.44
N ALA A 18 19.62 3.71 -1.67
CA ALA A 18 18.30 3.10 -1.81
C ALA A 18 17.59 3.15 -0.45
N GLY A 19 17.13 4.33 -0.07
CA GLY A 19 16.41 4.57 1.18
C GLY A 19 14.95 4.18 1.01
N ASP A 20 14.46 3.36 1.93
CA ASP A 20 13.07 2.99 2.27
C ASP A 20 12.08 2.65 1.13
N LEU A 21 12.52 2.68 -0.13
CA LEU A 21 11.71 2.42 -1.32
C LEU A 21 11.19 0.98 -1.31
N SER A 22 12.07 0.04 -0.93
CA SER A 22 11.72 -1.38 -0.84
C SER A 22 10.74 -1.65 0.30
N PHE A 23 10.90 -0.99 1.45
CA PHE A 23 9.99 -1.18 2.59
C PHE A 23 8.57 -0.71 2.28
N SER A 24 8.45 0.49 1.72
CA SER A 24 7.14 1.03 1.33
C SER A 24 6.48 0.18 0.25
N ALA A 25 7.25 -0.35 -0.71
CA ALA A 25 6.75 -1.27 -1.74
C ALA A 25 6.23 -2.59 -1.14
N LEU A 26 6.95 -3.17 -0.18
CA LEU A 26 6.54 -4.42 0.47
C LEU A 26 5.23 -4.27 1.25
N ILE A 27 5.09 -3.21 2.06
CA ILE A 27 3.85 -2.99 2.83
C ILE A 27 2.68 -2.70 1.90
N PHE A 28 2.90 -1.93 0.83
CA PHE A 28 1.88 -1.69 -0.18
C PHE A 28 1.40 -3.00 -0.83
N SER A 29 2.32 -3.89 -1.20
CA SER A 29 1.97 -5.20 -1.75
C SER A 29 1.20 -6.08 -0.76
N ILE A 30 1.61 -6.14 0.51
CA ILE A 30 0.90 -6.91 1.55
C ILE A 30 -0.51 -6.36 1.77
N CYS A 31 -0.64 -5.03 1.87
CA CYS A 31 -1.92 -4.34 1.97
C CYS A 31 -2.83 -4.68 0.78
N GLY A 32 -2.30 -4.67 -0.45
CA GLY A 32 -3.02 -5.07 -1.65
C GLY A 32 -3.48 -6.53 -1.67
N ILE A 33 -2.63 -7.46 -1.20
CA ILE A 33 -3.00 -8.89 -1.08
C ILE A 33 -4.12 -9.07 -0.06
N LEU A 34 -4.02 -8.42 1.11
CA LEU A 34 -5.08 -8.44 2.12
C LEU A 34 -6.39 -7.87 1.56
N CYS A 35 -6.33 -6.79 0.78
CA CYS A 35 -7.49 -6.25 0.08
C CYS A 35 -8.14 -7.26 -0.86
N MET A 36 -7.34 -7.90 -1.71
CA MET A 36 -7.82 -8.90 -2.66
C MET A 36 -8.43 -10.12 -1.96
N ILE A 37 -7.83 -10.57 -0.85
CA ILE A 37 -8.36 -11.67 -0.03
C ILE A 37 -9.70 -11.27 0.58
N VAL A 38 -9.83 -10.08 1.18
CA VAL A 38 -11.08 -9.61 1.79
C VAL A 38 -12.19 -9.48 0.74
N LEU A 39 -11.89 -8.95 -0.45
CA LEU A 39 -12.87 -8.86 -1.54
C LEU A 39 -13.30 -10.25 -2.04
N THR A 40 -12.36 -11.18 -2.17
CA THR A 40 -12.64 -12.55 -2.63
C THR A 40 -13.41 -13.35 -1.57
N LEU A 41 -13.08 -13.18 -0.29
CA LEU A 41 -13.83 -13.74 0.84
C LEU A 41 -15.26 -13.19 0.87
N ARG A 42 -15.45 -11.88 0.63
CA ARG A 42 -16.80 -11.30 0.48
C ARG A 42 -17.60 -11.92 -0.66
N ARG A 43 -16.94 -12.42 -1.70
CA ARG A 43 -17.56 -13.10 -2.84
C ARG A 43 -17.95 -14.55 -2.52
N PHE A 44 -17.15 -15.27 -1.71
CA PHE A 44 -17.36 -16.70 -1.43
C PHE A 44 -18.14 -17.00 -0.16
N LEU A 45 -18.12 -16.13 0.85
CA LEU A 45 -18.87 -16.33 2.10
C LEU A 45 -20.37 -16.12 1.86
N GLY A 46 -21.10 -17.23 1.65
CA GLY A 46 -22.56 -17.27 1.50
C GLY A 46 -23.37 -16.66 2.65
N VAL A 47 -22.72 -16.41 3.80
CA VAL A 47 -23.30 -15.69 4.96
C VAL A 47 -23.64 -14.23 4.62
N PHE A 48 -23.00 -13.64 3.61
CA PHE A 48 -23.35 -12.33 3.06
C PHE A 48 -24.34 -12.38 1.88
N GLY A 49 -25.09 -13.48 1.75
CA GLY A 49 -26.28 -13.54 0.90
C GLY A 49 -26.02 -13.73 -0.59
N LYS A 50 -24.89 -14.34 -1.00
CA LYS A 50 -24.49 -14.49 -2.41
C LYS A 50 -24.65 -13.15 -3.13
N ALA A 51 -23.80 -12.20 -2.75
CA ALA A 51 -23.86 -10.80 -3.16
C ALA A 51 -23.45 -10.62 -4.64
N GLU A 52 -24.26 -11.17 -5.53
CA GLU A 52 -24.11 -11.09 -6.97
C GLU A 52 -24.85 -9.85 -7.50
N LEU A 53 -25.92 -9.40 -6.83
CA LEU A 53 -26.58 -8.10 -7.02
C LEU A 53 -27.50 -7.78 -5.82
N GLY A 54 -27.03 -7.07 -4.79
CA GLY A 54 -27.87 -6.58 -3.66
C GLY A 54 -27.66 -7.21 -2.28
N GLY A 55 -26.46 -7.74 -1.98
CA GLY A 55 -26.13 -8.24 -0.64
C GLY A 55 -26.23 -7.15 0.46
N PRO A 56 -26.33 -7.56 1.74
CA PRO A 56 -26.61 -6.70 2.89
C PRO A 56 -25.68 -5.48 2.96
N THR A 57 -26.21 -4.33 3.38
CA THR A 57 -25.49 -3.04 3.40
C THR A 57 -24.36 -3.00 4.43
N ILE A 58 -24.51 -3.74 5.53
CA ILE A 58 -23.59 -3.76 6.67
C ILE A 58 -22.15 -4.23 6.30
N PRO A 59 -21.92 -5.36 5.60
CA PRO A 59 -20.57 -5.76 5.16
C PRO A 59 -19.87 -4.74 4.29
N LYS A 60 -20.62 -3.97 3.50
CA LYS A 60 -20.04 -2.97 2.62
C LYS A 60 -19.32 -1.90 3.44
N TYR A 61 -19.95 -1.42 4.51
CA TYR A 61 -19.36 -0.42 5.40
C TYR A 61 -18.20 -0.99 6.21
N ILE A 62 -18.31 -2.22 6.72
CA ILE A 62 -17.24 -2.86 7.49
C ILE A 62 -15.97 -3.03 6.63
N CYS A 63 -16.09 -3.52 5.39
CA CYS A 63 -14.93 -3.63 4.51
C CYS A 63 -14.34 -2.26 4.15
N SER A 64 -15.17 -1.24 3.95
CA SER A 64 -14.69 0.13 3.68
C SER A 64 -13.89 0.67 4.87
N ILE A 65 -14.38 0.48 6.10
CA ILE A 65 -13.69 0.89 7.32
C ILE A 65 -12.40 0.09 7.50
N PHE A 66 -12.42 -1.22 7.22
CA PHE A 66 -11.23 -2.06 7.27
C PHE A 66 -10.14 -1.59 6.31
N PHE A 67 -10.49 -1.22 5.08
CA PHE A 67 -9.52 -0.66 4.12
C PHE A 67 -8.96 0.69 4.56
N LEU A 68 -9.77 1.54 5.18
CA LEU A 68 -9.29 2.79 5.76
C LEU A 68 -8.30 2.55 6.92
N ILE A 69 -8.58 1.58 7.80
CA ILE A 69 -7.67 1.20 8.89
C ILE A 69 -6.35 0.65 8.32
N LEU A 70 -6.43 -0.21 7.31
CA LEU A 70 -5.25 -0.79 6.65
C LEU A 70 -4.36 0.28 6.00
N TRP A 71 -4.97 1.32 5.43
CA TRP A 71 -4.27 2.48 4.88
C TRP A 71 -3.58 3.31 5.97
N ILE A 72 -4.26 3.59 7.09
CA ILE A 72 -3.66 4.30 8.23
C ILE A 72 -2.51 3.50 8.84
N ALA A 73 -2.65 2.17 8.93
CA ALA A 73 -1.59 1.29 9.40
C ALA A 73 -0.35 1.37 8.50
N TYR A 74 -0.53 1.33 7.16
CA TYR A 74 0.57 1.56 6.21
C TYR A 74 1.24 2.92 6.46
N LEU A 75 0.45 3.99 6.55
CA LEU A 75 0.98 5.34 6.75
C LEU A 75 1.79 5.46 8.05
N THR A 76 1.31 4.81 9.11
CA THR A 76 1.95 4.82 10.44
C THR A 76 3.24 4.01 10.41
N LEU A 77 3.26 2.83 9.80
CA LEU A 77 4.45 1.98 9.66
C LEU A 77 5.52 2.66 8.79
N SER A 78 5.14 3.26 7.67
CA SER A 78 6.04 4.04 6.82
C SER A 78 6.60 5.26 7.55
N SER A 79 5.78 5.94 8.35
CA SER A 79 6.25 7.06 9.17
C SER A 79 7.23 6.59 10.25
N LEU A 80 6.93 5.48 10.93
CA LEU A 80 7.76 4.95 12.01
C LEU A 80 9.16 4.52 11.51
N GLN A 81 9.22 3.94 10.30
CA GLN A 81 10.49 3.69 9.61
C GLN A 81 11.23 4.98 9.25
N ALA A 82 10.52 5.99 8.73
CA ALA A 82 11.15 7.27 8.38
C ALA A 82 11.74 8.01 9.60
N TYR A 83 11.17 7.80 10.80
CA TYR A 83 11.73 8.29 12.07
C TYR A 83 12.84 7.40 12.65
N GLY A 84 13.15 6.26 12.04
CA GLY A 84 14.24 5.37 12.43
C GLY A 84 13.95 4.50 13.66
N TYR A 85 12.68 4.28 13.98
CA TYR A 85 12.28 3.35 15.05
C TYR A 85 12.23 1.89 14.57
N ILE A 86 12.02 1.68 13.26
CA ILE A 86 12.09 0.42 12.50
C ILE A 86 13.05 0.63 11.33
#